data_AF-F9YRL4-F1
#
_entry.id   AF-F9YRL4-F1
#
_cell.length_a   1.000
_cell.length_b   1.000
_cell.length_c   1.000
_cell.angle_alpha   90.00
_cell.angle_beta   90.00
_cell.angle_gamma   90.00
#
_symmetry.space_group_name_H-M   'P 1'
#
loop_
_entity.id
_entity.type
_entity.pdbx_description
1 polymer ?
#
loop_
_entity_poly.entity_id
_entity_poly.type
_entity_poly.pdbx_seq_one_letter_code
_entity_poly.pdbx_strand_id
1 'polypeptide(L)'
;MTMNRKYLFLIILLGIFSCNVKDSDPMEEDYSKLFPWKGIEKPENAYEDMNIRLCNPNDALSSYRYPGVSIDNQREYDVTIKCQYREAPQTSSLARFEVRFIDDKKQIVAVGSDASNSNITHKLTDGVEFSKTFRVKSGYPMYLLVNGIGDRGSNIKASISAVSKDGLIVVPTLSTEQSQNNEGPNRIPSPYCEYIILP
;
A
#
# COMPACT_ATOMS: atom_id res chain seq x y z
N MET A 1 -21.05 87.84 44.37
CA MET A 1 -21.40 86.45 43.99
C MET A 1 -20.57 85.51 44.86
N THR A 2 -21.04 85.22 46.07
CA THR A 2 -20.31 84.45 47.09
C THR A 2 -20.63 82.97 46.92
N MET A 3 -19.73 82.22 46.29
CA MET A 3 -19.85 80.78 46.14
C MET A 3 -19.87 80.13 47.54
N ASN A 4 -20.97 79.46 47.86
CA ASN A 4 -21.26 78.93 49.19
C ASN A 4 -20.24 77.83 49.53
N ARG A 5 -19.53 77.96 50.66
CA ARG A 5 -18.45 77.06 51.12
C ARG A 5 -18.86 75.57 51.20
N LYS A 6 -20.16 75.29 51.25
CA LYS A 6 -20.74 73.94 51.19
C LYS A 6 -20.64 73.28 49.80
N TYR A 7 -20.73 74.04 48.71
CA TYR A 7 -20.58 73.50 47.35
C TYR A 7 -19.12 73.30 46.95
N LEU A 8 -18.21 74.09 47.53
CA LEU A 8 -16.77 73.92 47.32
C LEU A 8 -16.26 72.58 47.87
N PHE A 9 -16.75 72.17 49.05
CA PHE A 9 -16.43 70.85 49.62
C PHE A 9 -17.00 69.69 48.80
N LEU A 10 -18.21 69.85 48.24
CA LEU A 10 -18.83 68.83 47.39
C LEU A 10 -18.03 68.64 46.08
N ILE A 11 -17.57 69.74 45.47
CA ILE A 11 -16.76 69.70 44.24
C ILE A 11 -15.39 69.07 44.49
N ILE A 12 -14.76 69.36 45.63
CA ILE A 12 -13.49 68.74 46.03
C ILE A 12 -13.67 67.23 46.27
N LEU A 13 -14.76 66.82 46.92
CA LEU A 13 -15.07 65.41 47.16
C LEU A 13 -15.33 64.63 45.85
N LEU A 14 -15.97 65.27 44.86
CA LEU A 14 -16.19 64.69 43.54
C LEU A 14 -14.90 64.59 42.68
N GLY A 15 -13.88 65.42 42.96
CA GLY A 15 -12.60 65.39 42.23
C GLY A 15 -11.65 64.25 42.63
N ILE A 16 -11.81 63.68 43.82
CA ILE A 16 -10.94 62.61 44.36
C ILE A 16 -11.41 61.20 43.96
N PHE A 17 -12.63 61.07 43.42
CA PHE A 17 -13.21 59.81 42.97
C PHE A 17 -13.17 59.60 41.44
N SER A 18 -12.47 60.44 40.69
CA SER A 18 -12.13 60.14 39.30
C SER A 18 -11.18 58.94 39.26
N CYS A 19 -11.79 57.76 39.13
CA CYS A 19 -11.19 56.46 38.88
C CYS A 19 -9.99 56.52 37.93
N ASN A 20 -8.78 56.35 38.47
CA ASN A 20 -7.66 55.81 37.70
C ASN A 20 -7.81 54.28 37.62
N VAL A 21 -8.85 53.79 36.92
CA VAL A 21 -8.85 52.38 36.51
C VAL A 21 -7.86 52.31 35.36
N LYS A 22 -6.62 51.94 35.68
CA LYS A 22 -5.70 51.46 34.67
C LYS A 22 -6.34 50.19 34.12
N ASP A 23 -6.76 50.21 32.85
CA ASP A 23 -7.02 48.98 32.11
C ASP A 23 -5.76 48.14 32.24
N SER A 24 -5.81 47.10 33.06
CA SER A 24 -4.74 46.12 33.11
C SER A 24 -4.67 45.49 31.74
N ASP A 25 -3.49 45.46 31.13
CA ASP A 25 -3.28 44.74 29.89
C ASP A 25 -3.93 43.35 30.01
N PRO A 26 -4.68 42.91 28.99
CA PRO A 26 -5.30 41.60 29.01
C PRO A 26 -4.20 40.56 29.28
N MET A 27 -4.50 39.62 30.15
CA MET A 27 -3.57 38.58 30.57
C MET A 27 -2.97 37.90 29.33
N GLU A 28 -1.65 37.80 29.27
CA GLU A 28 -0.94 37.28 28.10
C GLU A 28 -1.43 35.87 27.75
N GLU A 29 -1.95 35.68 26.53
CA GLU A 29 -2.52 34.42 26.09
C GLU A 29 -1.42 33.37 25.88
N ASP A 30 -1.50 32.26 26.62
CA ASP A 30 -0.59 31.13 26.45
C ASP A 30 -0.98 30.31 25.20
N TYR A 31 -0.48 30.74 24.04
CA TYR A 31 -0.68 30.06 22.76
C TYR A 31 -0.19 28.61 22.78
N SER A 32 0.79 28.25 23.63
CA SER A 32 1.30 26.88 23.74
C SER A 32 0.27 25.94 24.38
N LYS A 33 -0.58 26.48 25.27
CA LYS A 33 -1.70 25.76 25.88
C LYS A 33 -2.92 25.70 24.97
N LEU A 34 -3.18 26.76 24.20
CA LEU A 34 -4.29 26.81 23.25
C LEU A 34 -4.06 25.90 22.03
N PHE A 35 -2.81 25.79 21.60
CA PHE A 35 -2.42 24.99 20.44
C PHE A 35 -1.22 24.11 20.78
N PRO A 36 -1.41 23.09 21.63
CA PRO A 36 -0.34 22.17 21.95
C PRO A 36 0.12 21.47 20.68
N TRP A 37 1.41 21.55 20.38
CA TRP A 37 1.98 20.89 19.21
C TRP A 37 1.83 19.37 19.37
N LYS A 38 1.00 18.76 18.53
CA LYS A 38 0.74 17.31 18.55
C LYS A 38 1.76 16.51 17.72
N GLY A 39 2.78 17.17 17.17
CA GLY A 39 3.68 16.57 16.19
C GLY A 39 3.19 16.78 14.76
N ILE A 40 3.93 16.20 13.81
CA ILE A 40 3.49 16.11 12.41
C ILE A 40 2.54 14.92 12.31
N GLU A 41 1.26 15.17 12.11
CA GLU A 41 0.32 14.09 11.79
C GLU A 41 0.71 13.49 10.43
N LYS A 42 1.07 12.21 10.43
CA LYS A 42 1.34 11.49 9.19
C LYS A 42 0.02 11.34 8.45
N PRO A 43 -0.07 11.68 7.15
CA PRO A 43 -1.29 11.45 6.40
C PRO A 43 -1.67 9.98 6.50
N GLU A 44 -2.94 9.74 6.79
CA GLU A 44 -3.50 8.39 6.79
C GLU A 44 -3.39 7.84 5.36
N ASN A 45 -2.72 6.70 5.19
CA ASN A 45 -2.69 6.06 3.89
C ASN A 45 -4.11 5.52 3.62
N ALA A 46 -4.86 6.17 2.73
CA ALA A 46 -6.13 5.65 2.26
C ALA A 46 -5.87 4.37 1.44
N TYR A 47 -5.94 3.21 2.09
CA TYR A 47 -5.83 1.91 1.41
C TYR A 47 -7.07 1.61 0.57
N GLU A 48 -8.17 2.33 0.79
CA GLU A 48 -9.39 2.27 -0.02
C GLU A 48 -9.14 2.55 -1.50
N ASP A 49 -8.14 3.39 -1.81
CA ASP A 49 -7.78 3.72 -3.19
C ASP A 49 -7.08 2.56 -3.93
N MET A 50 -6.64 1.52 -3.21
CA MET A 50 -6.03 0.30 -3.79
C MET A 50 -4.93 0.59 -4.83
N ASN A 51 -4.16 1.65 -4.58
CA ASN A 51 -3.11 2.10 -5.51
C ASN A 51 -2.12 0.98 -5.82
N ILE A 52 -1.91 0.73 -7.12
CA ILE A 52 -0.92 -0.25 -7.60
C ILE A 52 0.48 0.27 -7.29
N ARG A 53 1.27 -0.57 -6.63
CA ARG A 53 2.67 -0.29 -6.28
C ARG A 53 3.59 -1.20 -7.07
N LEU A 54 4.63 -0.60 -7.65
CA LEU A 54 5.66 -1.33 -8.38
C LEU A 54 6.66 -1.96 -7.40
N CYS A 55 7.20 -3.12 -7.76
CA CYS A 55 8.32 -3.74 -7.07
C CYS A 55 9.43 -4.13 -8.06
N ASN A 56 10.58 -4.58 -7.55
CA ASN A 56 11.68 -4.98 -8.42
C ASN A 56 11.54 -6.46 -8.82
N PRO A 57 11.31 -6.79 -10.11
CA PRO A 57 11.14 -8.16 -10.59
C PRO A 57 12.42 -9.01 -10.51
N ASN A 58 13.57 -8.38 -10.24
CA ASN A 58 14.87 -9.05 -10.12
C ASN A 58 15.31 -9.25 -8.66
N ASP A 59 14.48 -8.91 -7.69
CA ASP A 59 14.83 -9.09 -6.28
C ASP A 59 15.06 -10.57 -5.95
N ALA A 60 16.13 -10.80 -5.18
CA ALA A 60 16.43 -12.12 -4.66
C ALA A 60 15.39 -12.52 -3.60
N LEU A 61 15.08 -13.82 -3.50
CA LEU A 61 14.18 -14.31 -2.47
C LEU A 61 14.69 -13.99 -1.05
N SER A 62 16.01 -13.94 -0.86
CA SER A 62 16.65 -13.59 0.41
C SER A 62 16.46 -12.13 0.84
N SER A 63 16.24 -11.21 -0.10
CA SER A 63 15.99 -9.79 0.19
C SER A 63 14.52 -9.48 0.44
N TYR A 64 13.64 -10.48 0.33
CA TYR A 64 12.21 -10.30 0.52
C TYR A 64 11.88 -9.76 1.91
N ARG A 65 10.94 -8.80 1.93
CA ARG A 65 10.32 -8.21 3.11
C ARG A 65 8.82 -8.15 2.86
N TYR A 66 8.04 -8.67 3.81
CA TYR A 66 6.59 -8.66 3.71
C TYR A 66 6.05 -7.21 3.68
N PRO A 67 5.42 -6.76 2.58
CA PRO A 67 5.03 -5.36 2.41
C PRO A 67 3.62 -5.05 2.97
N GLY A 68 3.00 -5.99 3.68
CA GLY A 68 1.68 -5.80 4.27
C GLY A 68 1.68 -4.84 5.45
N VAL A 69 0.48 -4.40 5.82
CA VAL A 69 0.25 -3.42 6.89
C VAL A 69 -0.84 -3.91 7.84
N SER A 70 -0.95 -3.30 9.01
CA SER A 70 -2.11 -3.48 9.89
C SER A 70 -3.14 -2.41 9.56
N ILE A 71 -4.39 -2.82 9.37
CA ILE A 71 -5.55 -1.93 9.13
C ILE A 71 -6.59 -2.22 10.22
N ASP A 72 -7.19 -1.17 10.75
CA ASP A 72 -8.32 -1.26 11.69
C ASP A 72 -9.61 -1.61 10.93
N ASN A 73 -10.53 -2.36 11.56
CA ASN A 73 -11.75 -2.89 10.90
C ASN A 73 -11.48 -3.82 9.71
N GLN A 74 -10.83 -4.95 9.98
CA GLN A 74 -10.42 -5.91 8.95
C GLN A 74 -11.61 -6.61 8.29
N ARG A 75 -11.53 -6.71 6.97
CA ARG A 75 -12.36 -7.58 6.12
C ARG A 75 -11.59 -8.84 5.75
N GLU A 76 -12.32 -9.85 5.31
CA GLU A 76 -11.74 -11.08 4.77
C GLU A 76 -11.88 -11.12 3.25
N TYR A 77 -10.84 -11.62 2.59
CA TYR A 77 -10.75 -11.74 1.14
C TYR A 77 -10.40 -13.18 0.76
N ASP A 78 -11.08 -13.70 -0.26
CA ASP A 78 -10.62 -14.91 -0.96
C ASP A 78 -9.74 -14.46 -2.13
N VAL A 79 -8.43 -14.72 -2.03
CA VAL A 79 -7.43 -14.37 -3.04
C VAL A 79 -7.19 -15.58 -3.92
N THR A 80 -7.21 -15.40 -5.24
CA THR A 80 -6.99 -16.45 -6.23
C THR A 80 -5.84 -16.07 -7.15
N ILE A 81 -4.80 -16.92 -7.19
CA ILE A 81 -3.70 -16.85 -8.15
C ILE A 81 -3.96 -17.85 -9.27
N LYS A 82 -3.75 -17.42 -10.51
CA LYS A 82 -3.75 -18.27 -11.70
C LYS A 82 -2.49 -18.02 -12.51
N CYS A 83 -1.89 -19.08 -13.04
CA CYS A 83 -0.83 -18.95 -14.03
C CYS A 83 -0.76 -20.15 -14.97
N GLN A 84 -0.31 -19.90 -16.19
CA GLN A 84 -0.14 -20.92 -17.23
C GLN A 84 1.00 -20.48 -18.12
N TYR A 85 1.89 -21.41 -18.48
CA TYR A 85 2.92 -21.17 -19.47
C TYR A 85 2.73 -22.08 -20.68
N ARG A 86 3.32 -21.68 -21.80
CA ARG A 86 3.46 -22.49 -23.00
C ARG A 86 4.91 -22.54 -23.44
N GLU A 87 5.36 -23.73 -23.82
CA GLU A 87 6.64 -23.89 -24.50
C GLU A 87 6.59 -23.43 -25.96
N ALA A 88 7.75 -23.03 -26.47
CA ALA A 88 7.92 -22.74 -27.89
C ALA A 88 7.79 -24.03 -28.72
N PRO A 89 7.14 -23.98 -29.89
CA PRO A 89 7.12 -25.11 -30.82
C PRO A 89 8.55 -25.45 -31.26
N GLN A 90 8.95 -26.71 -31.13
CA GLN A 90 10.29 -27.20 -31.56
C GLN A 90 11.45 -26.44 -30.90
N THR A 91 11.36 -26.24 -29.59
CA THR A 91 12.40 -25.55 -28.81
C THR A 91 13.68 -26.37 -28.66
N SER A 92 14.82 -25.68 -28.63
CA SER A 92 16.12 -26.27 -28.29
C SER A 92 16.46 -26.16 -26.80
N SER A 93 15.81 -25.23 -26.10
CA SER A 93 15.97 -24.98 -24.67
C SER A 93 14.61 -24.90 -23.97
N LEU A 94 14.47 -25.56 -22.83
CA LEU A 94 13.25 -25.48 -22.02
C LEU A 94 13.09 -24.07 -21.44
N ALA A 95 11.86 -23.56 -21.42
CA ALA A 95 11.55 -22.30 -20.78
C ALA A 95 11.66 -22.43 -19.25
N ARG A 96 12.15 -21.38 -18.62
CA ARG A 96 12.34 -21.24 -17.18
C ARG A 96 11.57 -20.01 -16.71
N PHE A 97 10.24 -20.15 -16.70
CA PHE A 97 9.34 -19.13 -16.16
C PHE A 97 9.13 -19.33 -14.67
N GLU A 98 8.93 -18.22 -13.98
CA GLU A 98 8.69 -18.15 -12.55
C GLU A 98 7.61 -17.09 -12.27
N VAL A 99 6.60 -17.50 -11.51
CA VAL A 99 5.56 -16.65 -10.94
C VAL A 99 5.70 -16.70 -9.43
N ARG A 100 5.81 -15.54 -8.78
CA ARG A 100 5.86 -15.43 -7.33
C ARG A 100 4.63 -14.70 -6.80
N PHE A 101 4.07 -15.22 -5.72
CA PHE A 101 3.00 -14.59 -4.96
C PHE A 101 3.26 -14.79 -3.47
N ILE A 102 2.54 -14.05 -2.61
CA ILE A 102 2.63 -14.20 -1.15
C ILE A 102 1.47 -15.09 -0.70
N ASP A 103 1.70 -16.10 0.14
CA ASP A 103 0.60 -16.95 0.64
C ASP A 103 -0.05 -16.42 1.93
N ASP A 104 -1.03 -17.17 2.45
CA ASP A 104 -1.71 -16.91 3.72
C ASP A 104 -0.79 -16.95 4.94
N LYS A 105 0.39 -17.58 4.80
CA LYS A 105 1.44 -17.62 5.82
C LYS A 105 2.44 -16.48 5.69
N LYS A 106 2.18 -15.50 4.81
CA LYS A 106 3.03 -14.33 4.54
C LYS A 106 4.38 -14.69 3.92
N GLN A 107 4.51 -15.87 3.32
CA GLN A 107 5.72 -16.34 2.68
C GLN A 107 5.64 -16.14 1.16
N ILE A 108 6.76 -15.86 0.50
CA ILE A 108 6.80 -15.94 -0.97
C ILE A 108 6.74 -17.41 -1.38
N VAL A 109 5.80 -17.71 -2.26
CA VAL A 109 5.68 -18.99 -2.97
C VAL A 109 6.07 -18.76 -4.42
N ALA A 110 6.99 -19.59 -4.91
CA ALA A 110 7.39 -19.58 -6.32
C ALA A 110 6.78 -20.77 -7.07
N VAL A 111 6.18 -20.47 -8.21
CA VAL A 111 5.57 -21.44 -9.13
C VAL A 111 6.27 -21.30 -10.48
N GLY A 112 6.80 -22.36 -11.05
CA GLY A 112 7.58 -22.21 -12.27
C GLY A 112 7.83 -23.49 -13.04
N SER A 113 8.38 -23.34 -14.25
CA SER A 113 8.63 -24.46 -15.18
C SER A 113 10.01 -25.12 -14.99
N ASP A 114 10.95 -24.44 -14.31
CA ASP A 114 12.32 -24.93 -14.13
C ASP A 114 12.42 -25.97 -13.00
N ALA A 115 12.50 -27.26 -13.36
CA ALA A 115 12.63 -28.33 -12.38
C ALA A 115 13.97 -28.34 -11.61
N SER A 116 14.99 -27.61 -12.08
CA SER A 116 16.30 -27.55 -11.43
C SER A 116 16.38 -26.52 -10.30
N ASN A 117 15.41 -25.61 -10.23
CA ASN A 117 15.39 -24.53 -9.25
C ASN A 117 14.73 -24.99 -7.93
N SER A 118 15.55 -25.17 -6.89
CA SER A 118 15.09 -25.60 -5.56
C SER A 118 14.15 -24.61 -4.86
N ASN A 119 14.06 -23.36 -5.34
CA ASN A 119 13.15 -22.37 -4.78
C ASN A 119 11.71 -22.52 -5.29
N ILE A 120 11.50 -23.27 -6.39
CA ILE A 120 10.17 -23.50 -6.94
C ILE A 120 9.41 -24.49 -6.05
N THR A 121 8.33 -24.01 -5.44
CA THR A 121 7.45 -24.79 -4.55
C THR A 121 6.42 -25.60 -5.35
N HIS A 122 5.98 -25.07 -6.50
CA HIS A 122 5.04 -25.75 -7.38
C HIS A 122 5.52 -25.73 -8.82
N LYS A 123 5.57 -26.92 -9.43
CA LYS A 123 5.99 -27.05 -10.82
C LYS A 123 4.82 -26.78 -11.77
N LEU A 124 5.06 -25.95 -12.79
CA LEU A 124 4.14 -25.79 -13.90
C LEU A 124 4.31 -26.91 -14.93
N THR A 125 3.20 -27.25 -15.57
CA THR A 125 3.17 -28.17 -16.72
C THR A 125 2.74 -27.38 -17.95
N ASP A 126 3.43 -27.60 -19.08
CA ASP A 126 3.16 -26.91 -20.34
C ASP A 126 1.67 -26.98 -20.70
N GLY A 127 1.05 -25.80 -20.85
CA GLY A 127 -0.34 -25.67 -21.23
C GLY A 127 -1.36 -26.05 -20.17
N VAL A 128 -0.97 -26.34 -18.93
CA VAL A 128 -1.88 -26.59 -17.81
C VAL A 128 -1.93 -25.36 -16.91
N GLU A 129 -3.14 -24.90 -16.60
CA GLU A 129 -3.33 -23.80 -15.65
C GLU A 129 -3.10 -24.28 -14.21
N PHE A 130 -2.21 -23.60 -13.49
CA PHE A 130 -2.13 -23.65 -12.05
C PHE A 130 -3.12 -22.63 -11.46
N SER A 131 -3.90 -23.06 -10.47
CA SER A 131 -4.82 -22.20 -9.74
C SER A 131 -4.75 -22.53 -8.25
N LYS A 132 -4.69 -21.49 -7.40
CA LYS A 132 -4.74 -21.64 -5.94
C LYS A 132 -5.56 -20.50 -5.35
N THR A 133 -6.46 -20.84 -4.45
CA THR A 133 -7.26 -19.87 -3.69
C THR A 133 -6.97 -20.02 -2.20
N PHE A 134 -6.81 -18.90 -1.50
CA PHE A 134 -6.56 -18.85 -0.06
C PHE A 134 -7.19 -17.60 0.56
N ARG A 135 -7.39 -17.62 1.88
CA ARG A 135 -8.07 -16.55 2.61
C ARG A 135 -7.08 -15.67 3.36
N VAL A 136 -7.30 -14.36 3.27
CA VAL A 136 -6.48 -13.34 3.93
C VAL A 136 -7.37 -12.24 4.52
N LYS A 137 -6.75 -11.34 5.28
CA LYS A 137 -7.42 -10.17 5.87
C LYS A 137 -6.92 -8.86 5.26
N SER A 138 -7.65 -7.77 5.49
CA SER A 138 -7.21 -6.40 5.20
C SER A 138 -5.76 -6.14 5.63
N GLY A 139 -5.06 -5.31 4.87
CA GLY A 139 -3.64 -5.04 5.01
C GLY A 139 -2.73 -6.08 4.34
N TYR A 140 -3.30 -7.17 3.81
CA TYR A 140 -2.57 -8.15 3.03
C TYR A 140 -2.11 -7.55 1.68
N PRO A 141 -0.84 -7.76 1.29
CA PRO A 141 -0.32 -7.33 -0.01
C PRO A 141 -0.65 -8.37 -1.08
N MET A 142 -1.65 -8.09 -1.92
CA MET A 142 -1.90 -8.87 -3.13
C MET A 142 -0.77 -8.61 -4.12
N TYR A 143 0.20 -9.52 -4.14
CA TYR A 143 1.49 -9.37 -4.82
C TYR A 143 1.61 -10.38 -5.97
N LEU A 144 2.05 -9.90 -7.14
CA LEU A 144 2.32 -10.72 -8.31
C LEU A 144 3.64 -10.30 -8.95
N LEU A 145 4.55 -11.26 -9.07
CA LEU A 145 5.77 -11.14 -9.86
C LEU A 145 5.81 -12.23 -10.92
N VAL A 146 6.18 -11.86 -12.14
CA VAL A 146 6.42 -12.79 -13.25
C VAL A 146 7.78 -12.48 -13.87
N ASN A 147 8.64 -13.49 -13.93
CA ASN A 147 9.97 -13.41 -14.54
C ASN A 147 10.31 -14.72 -15.25
N GLY A 148 11.35 -14.72 -16.07
CA GLY A 148 11.85 -15.94 -16.67
C GLY A 148 12.54 -15.76 -18.01
N ILE A 149 12.95 -16.89 -18.57
CA ILE A 149 13.66 -17.00 -19.85
C ILE A 149 12.96 -18.06 -20.70
N GLY A 150 12.81 -17.82 -22.00
CA GLY A 150 12.28 -18.79 -22.95
C GLY A 150 12.82 -18.55 -24.36
N ASP A 151 12.58 -19.50 -25.26
CA ASP A 151 12.84 -19.37 -26.69
C ASP A 151 11.66 -18.64 -27.38
N ARG A 152 11.88 -18.20 -28.62
CA ARG A 152 10.84 -17.56 -29.45
C ARG A 152 9.59 -18.42 -29.54
N GLY A 153 8.44 -17.87 -29.17
CA GLY A 153 7.15 -18.55 -29.16
C GLY A 153 6.74 -19.12 -27.81
N SER A 154 7.63 -19.15 -26.81
CA SER A 154 7.25 -19.44 -25.43
C SER A 154 6.44 -18.27 -24.86
N ASN A 155 5.46 -18.56 -24.00
CA ASN A 155 4.69 -17.53 -23.30
C ASN A 155 4.37 -17.90 -21.86
N ILE A 156 4.05 -16.89 -21.07
CA ILE A 156 3.58 -17.00 -19.69
C ILE A 156 2.46 -15.99 -19.47
N LYS A 157 1.38 -16.43 -18.84
CA LYS A 157 0.34 -15.55 -18.30
C LYS A 157 0.13 -15.83 -16.83
N ALA A 158 -0.09 -14.78 -16.05
CA ALA A 158 -0.44 -14.91 -14.65
C ALA A 158 -1.41 -13.80 -14.24
N SER A 159 -2.27 -14.11 -13.27
CA SER A 159 -3.15 -13.13 -12.64
C SER A 159 -3.38 -13.47 -11.17
N ILE A 160 -3.49 -12.45 -10.34
CA ILE A 160 -3.96 -12.55 -8.97
C ILE A 160 -5.14 -11.61 -8.77
N SER A 161 -6.21 -12.14 -8.19
CA SER A 161 -7.43 -11.40 -7.88
C SER A 161 -7.87 -11.65 -6.45
N ALA A 162 -8.64 -10.72 -5.91
CA ALA A 162 -9.23 -10.85 -4.58
C ALA A 162 -10.71 -10.49 -4.65
N VAL A 163 -11.53 -11.23 -3.92
CA VAL A 163 -12.95 -10.94 -3.73
C VAL A 163 -13.21 -10.83 -2.24
N SER A 164 -13.79 -9.71 -1.80
CA SER A 164 -14.16 -9.54 -0.41
C SER A 164 -15.32 -10.49 -0.06
N LYS A 165 -15.31 -11.03 1.16
CA LYS A 165 -16.35 -11.97 1.62
C LYS A 165 -17.74 -11.37 1.65
N ASP A 166 -17.83 -10.08 1.90
CA ASP A 166 -19.07 -9.30 1.90
C ASP A 166 -19.51 -8.87 0.49
N GLY A 167 -18.66 -9.05 -0.53
CA GLY A 167 -18.92 -8.65 -1.91
C GLY A 167 -18.99 -7.13 -2.13
N LEU A 168 -18.61 -6.33 -1.14
CA LEU A 168 -18.75 -4.88 -1.16
C LEU A 168 -17.57 -4.17 -1.84
N ILE A 169 -16.41 -4.83 -1.92
CA ILE A 169 -15.18 -4.24 -2.45
C ILE A 169 -14.78 -4.95 -3.74
N VAL A 170 -14.65 -4.17 -4.81
CA VAL A 170 -14.10 -4.63 -6.08
C VAL A 170 -12.60 -4.35 -6.09
N VAL A 171 -11.80 -5.40 -5.93
CA VAL A 171 -10.34 -5.29 -5.96
C VAL A 171 -9.84 -5.38 -7.42
N PRO A 172 -8.98 -4.46 -7.88
CA PRO A 172 -8.35 -4.57 -9.19
C PRO A 172 -7.58 -5.88 -9.33
N THR A 173 -7.71 -6.55 -10.47
CA THR A 173 -6.90 -7.73 -10.78
C THR A 173 -5.53 -7.30 -11.26
N LEU A 174 -4.48 -7.86 -10.66
CA LEU A 174 -3.11 -7.73 -11.19
C LEU A 174 -2.90 -8.87 -12.18
N SER A 175 -2.51 -8.56 -13.42
CA SER A 175 -2.32 -9.56 -14.46
C SER A 175 -1.27 -9.14 -15.48
N THR A 176 -0.64 -10.15 -16.08
CA THR A 176 0.31 -9.96 -17.16
C THR A 176 0.29 -11.16 -18.08
N GLU A 177 0.48 -10.91 -19.37
CA GLU A 177 0.70 -11.92 -20.40
C GLU A 177 1.89 -11.50 -21.23
N GLN A 178 2.87 -12.40 -21.36
CA GLN A 178 4.15 -12.11 -22.00
C GLN A 178 4.55 -13.25 -22.91
N SER A 179 4.95 -12.88 -24.11
CA SER A 179 5.45 -13.81 -25.13
C SER A 179 6.88 -13.47 -25.48
N GLN A 180 7.72 -14.48 -25.66
CA GLN A 180 9.07 -14.31 -26.17
C GLN A 180 9.05 -14.21 -27.69
N ASN A 181 9.65 -13.13 -28.21
CA ASN A 181 9.69 -12.85 -29.64
C ASN A 181 11.12 -12.84 -30.22
N ASN A 182 12.15 -12.82 -29.37
CA ASN A 182 13.56 -12.79 -29.78
C ASN A 182 14.08 -14.21 -30.04
N GLU A 183 15.01 -14.34 -30.99
CA GLU A 183 15.65 -15.61 -31.32
C GLU A 183 16.58 -16.08 -30.19
N GLY A 184 16.49 -17.39 -29.87
CA GLY A 184 17.24 -18.01 -28.78
C GLY A 184 16.66 -17.75 -27.38
N PRO A 185 17.31 -18.30 -26.33
CA PRO A 185 16.81 -18.22 -24.97
C PRO A 185 17.03 -16.82 -24.42
N ASN A 186 15.95 -16.04 -24.35
CA ASN A 186 15.98 -14.65 -23.90
C ASN A 186 15.05 -14.44 -22.70
N ARG A 187 15.34 -13.44 -21.89
CA ARG A 187 14.42 -12.99 -20.83
C ARG A 187 13.10 -12.52 -21.43
N ILE A 188 12.01 -12.68 -20.68
CA ILE A 188 10.74 -12.05 -21.05
C ILE A 188 10.93 -10.53 -21.19
N PRO A 189 10.23 -9.89 -22.15
CA PRO A 189 10.54 -8.53 -22.56
C PRO A 189 10.30 -7.50 -21.45
N SER A 190 9.37 -7.76 -20.52
CA SER A 190 9.02 -6.82 -19.46
C SER A 190 8.73 -7.57 -18.16
N PRO A 191 9.74 -8.03 -17.41
CA PRO A 191 9.52 -8.68 -16.12
C PRO A 191 8.56 -7.86 -15.24
N TYR A 192 7.51 -8.52 -14.75
CA TYR A 192 6.38 -7.88 -14.10
C TYR A 192 6.50 -8.01 -12.58
N CYS A 193 6.23 -6.93 -11.85
CA CYS A 193 6.19 -6.96 -10.40
C CYS A 193 5.30 -5.82 -9.88
N GLU A 194 4.11 -6.18 -9.40
CA GLU A 194 3.15 -5.23 -8.85
C GLU A 194 2.50 -5.80 -7.59
N TYR A 195 2.05 -4.91 -6.71
CA TYR A 195 1.20 -5.29 -5.58
C TYR A 195 0.22 -4.19 -5.18
N ILE A 196 -0.89 -4.62 -4.58
CA ILE A 196 -1.91 -3.76 -3.97
C ILE A 196 -2.07 -4.17 -2.51
N ILE A 197 -2.27 -3.22 -1.62
CA ILE A 197 -2.67 -3.52 -0.24
C ILE A 197 -4.20 -3.63 -0.22
N LEU A 198 -4.72 -4.78 0.21
CA LEU A 198 -6.16 -4.96 0.36
C LEU A 198 -6.68 -4.06 1.51
N PRO A 199 -7.75 -3.28 1.29
CA PRO A 199 -8.31 -2.39 2.32
C PRO A 199 -9.03 -3.15 3.43
#